data_AF-A0AAX3K6F3-F1
#
_entry.id   AF-A0AAX3K6F3-F1
#
_cell.length_a   1.000
_cell.length_b   1.000
_cell.length_c   1.000
_cell.angle_alpha   90.00
_cell.angle_beta   90.00
_cell.angle_gamma   90.00
#
_symmetry.space_group_name_H-M   'P 1'
#
loop_
_entity.id
_entity.type
_entity.pdbx_description
1 polymer ?
#
loop_
_entity_poly.entity_id
_entity_poly.type
_entity_poly.pdbx_seq_one_letter_code
_entity_poly.pdbx_strand_id
1 'polypeptide(L)'
;MRLWHEKIIPLLPRNQLLGQHRECCALRGNGWGKKHKTVDYVFLYSPYYLFVYHSLVMDEMVKRGFKVSIEWKDKNYRGKKAESYNNLEEKITDTQFTKSIIMNT
;
A
#
# COMPACT_ATOMS: atom_id res chain seq x y z
N MET A 1 7.02 4.06 9.42
CA MET A 1 6.29 5.32 9.16
C MET A 1 4.80 5.03 9.38
N ARG A 2 3.88 5.89 8.93
CA ARG A 2 2.42 5.64 8.96
C ARG A 2 1.85 5.73 7.55
N LEU A 3 0.78 4.98 7.27
CA LEU A 3 -0.04 5.15 6.07
C LEU A 3 -1.14 6.19 6.34
N TRP A 4 -1.26 7.17 5.45
CA TRP A 4 -2.25 8.25 5.49
C TRP A 4 -3.52 7.82 4.77
N HIS A 5 -4.64 8.51 5.01
CA HIS A 5 -5.91 8.26 4.34
C HIS A 5 -5.72 8.38 2.84
N GLU A 6 -6.42 7.53 2.09
CA GLU A 6 -6.55 7.68 0.63
C GLU A 6 -6.99 9.09 0.20
N LYS A 7 -7.89 9.76 0.94
CA LYS A 7 -8.39 11.09 0.61
C LYS A 7 -7.31 12.17 0.69
N ILE A 8 -6.24 11.91 1.45
CA ILE A 8 -5.13 12.83 1.62
C ILE A 8 -4.04 12.56 0.57
N ILE A 9 -4.00 11.38 -0.08
CA ILE A 9 -2.99 11.05 -1.11
C ILE A 9 -2.83 12.17 -2.16
N PRO A 10 -3.91 12.74 -2.75
CA PRO A 10 -3.77 13.82 -3.74
C PRO A 10 -3.21 15.12 -3.16
N LEU A 11 -3.27 15.29 -1.83
CA LEU A 11 -2.83 16.48 -1.11
C LEU A 11 -1.41 16.34 -0.54
N LEU A 12 -0.85 15.12 -0.49
CA LEU A 12 0.47 14.88 0.08
C LEU A 12 1.56 15.65 -0.69
N PRO A 13 2.50 16.35 -0.03
CA PRO A 13 3.74 16.81 -0.62
C PRO A 13 4.54 15.66 -1.23
N ARG A 14 5.35 15.96 -2.25
CA ARG A 14 6.18 14.98 -2.99
C ARG A 14 6.89 13.97 -2.08
N ASN A 15 7.60 14.45 -1.05
CA ASN A 15 8.40 13.57 -0.20
C ASN A 15 7.54 12.65 0.69
N GLN A 16 6.34 13.09 1.08
CA GLN A 16 5.40 12.28 1.84
C GLN A 16 4.76 11.22 0.95
N LEU A 17 4.36 11.57 -0.29
CA LEU A 17 3.87 10.60 -1.27
C LEU A 17 4.90 9.48 -1.55
N LEU A 18 6.16 9.87 -1.78
CA LEU A 18 7.26 8.90 -1.95
C LEU A 18 7.51 8.08 -0.67
N GLY A 19 7.27 8.67 0.50
CA GLY A 19 7.30 7.98 1.78
C GLY A 19 6.25 6.87 1.88
N GLN A 20 5.03 7.12 1.42
CA GLN A 20 3.97 6.10 1.34
C GLN A 20 4.34 4.95 0.42
N HIS A 21 4.85 5.26 -0.77
CA HIS A 21 5.31 4.23 -1.69
C HIS A 21 6.40 3.33 -1.06
N ARG A 22 7.40 3.92 -0.39
CA ARG A 22 8.45 3.15 0.29
C ARG A 22 7.89 2.28 1.41
N GLU A 23 6.96 2.80 2.21
CA GLU A 23 6.31 2.04 3.28
C GLU A 23 5.51 0.86 2.70
N CYS A 24 4.73 1.07 1.64
CA CYS A 24 4.02 0.00 0.95
C CYS A 24 4.96 -1.07 0.42
N CYS A 25 6.07 -0.68 -0.22
CA CYS A 25 7.08 -1.63 -0.69
C CYS A 25 7.68 -2.46 0.45
N ALA A 26 7.98 -1.84 1.59
CA ALA A 26 8.51 -2.54 2.76
C ALA A 26 7.47 -3.52 3.34
N LEU A 27 6.23 -3.07 3.52
CA LEU A 27 5.15 -3.86 4.09
C LEU A 27 4.71 -5.00 3.17
N ARG A 28 4.68 -4.81 1.84
CA ARG A 28 4.33 -5.89 0.89
C ARG A 28 5.42 -6.97 0.80
N GLY A 29 6.67 -6.60 1.03
CA GLY A 29 7.79 -7.54 0.98
C GLY A 29 8.01 -8.32 2.27
N ASN A 30 9.28 -8.50 2.64
CA ASN A 30 9.69 -9.22 3.84
C ASN A 30 9.37 -8.47 5.15
N GLY A 31 8.74 -7.30 5.09
CA GLY A 31 8.18 -6.59 6.24
C GLY A 31 6.78 -7.07 6.64
N TRP A 32 6.07 -7.80 5.77
CA TRP A 32 4.73 -8.31 6.07
C TRP A 32 4.73 -9.18 7.34
N GLY A 33 3.83 -8.90 8.27
CA GLY A 33 3.69 -9.65 9.53
C GLY A 33 4.78 -9.38 10.58
N LYS A 34 5.70 -8.45 10.33
CA LYS A 34 6.72 -8.05 11.33
C LYS A 34 6.22 -6.87 12.15
N LYS A 35 6.46 -6.91 13.47
CA LYS A 35 6.00 -5.86 14.39
C LYS A 35 6.52 -4.47 14.01
N HIS A 36 5.60 -3.54 13.78
CA HIS A 36 5.76 -2.14 13.47
C HIS A 36 4.86 -1.29 14.37
N LYS A 37 5.45 -0.58 15.33
CA LYS A 37 4.76 0.21 16.38
C LYS A 37 3.57 1.08 15.90
N THR A 38 3.60 1.58 14.67
CA THR A 38 2.60 2.54 14.14
C THR A 38 1.70 1.99 13.04
N VAL A 39 1.99 0.82 12.46
CA VAL A 39 1.27 0.26 11.29
C VAL A 39 0.89 -1.21 11.45
N ASP A 40 1.04 -1.78 12.66
CA ASP A 40 0.67 -3.17 12.96
C ASP A 40 -0.78 -3.52 12.60
N TYR A 41 -1.69 -2.54 12.66
CA TYR A 41 -3.10 -2.72 12.30
C TYR A 41 -3.30 -3.20 10.86
N VAL A 42 -2.36 -2.90 9.94
CA VAL A 42 -2.46 -3.31 8.54
C VAL A 42 -2.46 -4.84 8.42
N PHE A 43 -1.78 -5.55 9.33
CA PHE A 43 -1.71 -7.01 9.33
C PHE A 43 -2.97 -7.70 9.85
N LEU A 44 -3.93 -6.94 10.42
CA LEU A 44 -5.24 -7.46 10.78
C LEU A 44 -6.14 -7.69 9.56
N TYR A 45 -5.71 -7.22 8.39
CA TYR A 45 -6.47 -7.26 7.15
C TYR A 45 -5.72 -8.03 6.05
N SER A 46 -6.45 -8.40 5.01
CA SER A 46 -5.86 -9.04 3.83
C SER A 46 -4.75 -8.16 3.22
N PRO A 47 -3.59 -8.74 2.80
CA PRO A 47 -2.57 -8.00 2.08
C PRO A 47 -3.06 -7.40 0.76
N TYR A 48 -4.22 -7.86 0.25
CA TYR A 48 -4.89 -7.27 -0.90
C TYR A 48 -5.25 -5.80 -0.66
N TYR A 49 -5.67 -5.42 0.55
CA TYR A 49 -5.99 -4.02 0.85
C TYR A 49 -4.77 -3.12 0.80
N LEU A 50 -3.60 -3.62 1.25
CA LEU A 50 -2.34 -2.88 1.11
C LEU A 50 -1.94 -2.71 -0.36
N PHE A 51 -2.22 -3.72 -1.21
CA PHE A 51 -2.05 -3.59 -2.65
C PHE A 51 -2.96 -2.50 -3.23
N VAL A 52 -4.26 -2.51 -2.91
CA VAL A 52 -5.22 -1.49 -3.38
C VAL A 52 -4.76 -0.09 -2.98
N TYR A 53 -4.37 0.11 -1.72
CA TYR A 53 -3.83 1.40 -1.27
C TYR A 53 -2.56 1.79 -2.02
N HIS A 54 -1.64 0.85 -2.23
CA HIS A 54 -0.44 1.10 -2.98
C HIS A 54 -0.74 1.53 -4.43
N SER A 55 -1.78 0.96 -5.05
CA SER A 55 -2.26 1.39 -6.37
C SER A 55 -2.69 2.86 -6.37
N LEU A 56 -3.44 3.33 -5.37
CA LEU A 56 -3.80 4.75 -5.24
C LEU A 56 -2.57 5.66 -5.13
N VAL A 57 -1.57 5.25 -4.37
CA VAL A 57 -0.29 5.97 -4.25
C VAL A 57 0.43 6.00 -5.60
N MET A 58 0.50 4.87 -6.30
CA MET A 58 1.16 4.76 -7.60
C MET A 58 0.43 5.57 -8.69
N ASP A 59 -0.90 5.60 -8.68
CA ASP A 59 -1.69 6.38 -9.63
C ASP A 59 -1.45 7.88 -9.45
N GLU A 60 -1.43 8.36 -8.20
CA GLU A 60 -1.07 9.76 -7.91
C GLU A 60 0.39 10.05 -8.28
N MET A 61 1.31 9.09 -8.08
CA MET A 61 2.69 9.21 -8.55
C MET A 61 2.75 9.33 -10.09
N VAL A 62 2.07 8.47 -10.84
CA VAL A 62 2.03 8.54 -12.30
C VAL A 62 1.44 9.87 -12.76
N LYS A 63 0.34 10.32 -12.14
CA LYS A 63 -0.29 11.62 -12.43
C LYS A 63 0.67 12.80 -12.24
N ARG A 64 1.61 12.73 -11.29
CA ARG A 64 2.64 13.74 -11.05
C ARG A 64 3.92 13.56 -11.87
N GLY A 65 3.92 12.64 -12.84
CA GLY A 65 5.05 12.40 -13.75
C GLY A 65 6.14 11.48 -13.20
N PHE A 66 5.89 10.75 -12.10
CA PHE A 66 6.83 9.73 -11.63
C PHE A 66 6.73 8.46 -12.48
N LYS A 67 7.88 7.80 -12.69
CA LYS A 67 7.94 6.48 -13.30
C LYS A 67 7.73 5.40 -12.22
N VAL A 68 6.75 4.53 -12.45
CA VAL A 68 6.38 3.42 -11.56
C VAL A 68 6.64 2.11 -12.31
N SER A 69 7.34 1.18 -11.67
CA SER A 69 7.63 -0.15 -12.23
C SER A 69 6.36 -0.98 -12.38
N ILE A 70 6.22 -1.73 -13.47
CA ILE A 70 5.00 -2.50 -13.78
C ILE A 70 4.74 -3.61 -12.76
N GLU A 71 5.80 -4.20 -12.20
CA GLU A 71 5.75 -5.27 -11.21
C GLU A 71 5.01 -4.83 -9.95
N TRP A 72 5.10 -3.54 -9.58
CA TRP A 72 4.39 -3.03 -8.42
C TRP A 72 2.86 -3.03 -8.59
N LYS A 73 2.37 -3.05 -9.83
CA LYS A 73 0.94 -3.12 -10.17
C LYS A 73 0.37 -4.54 -10.12
N ASP A 74 1.20 -5.56 -9.94
CA ASP A 74 0.74 -6.93 -9.69
C ASP A 74 0.43 -7.12 -8.19
N LYS A 75 -0.78 -7.55 -7.84
CA LYS A 75 -1.21 -7.84 -6.46
C LYS A 75 -0.37 -8.92 -5.79
N ASN A 76 0.16 -9.85 -6.57
CA ASN A 76 0.94 -10.98 -6.09
C ASN A 76 2.41 -10.61 -5.84
N TYR A 77 2.89 -9.51 -6.41
CA TYR A 77 4.27 -9.09 -6.28
C TYR A 77 4.60 -8.63 -4.85
N ARG A 78 5.71 -9.14 -4.32
CA ARG A 78 6.20 -8.83 -2.96
C ARG A 78 7.63 -8.30 -2.94
N GLY A 79 8.09 -7.74 -4.06
CA GLY A 79 9.49 -7.32 -4.20
C GLY A 79 10.40 -8.47 -4.60
N LYS A 80 11.68 -8.15 -4.85
CA LYS A 80 12.66 -9.10 -5.42
C LYS A 80 13.10 -10.24 -4.47
N LYS A 81 12.88 -10.08 -3.16
CA LYS A 81 13.40 -10.99 -2.12
C LYS A 81 12.33 -11.83 -1.43
N ALA A 82 11.07 -11.42 -1.51
CA ALA A 82 9.97 -12.15 -0.89
C ALA A 82 9.30 -12.99 -1.98
N GLU A 83 8.91 -14.21 -1.65
CA GLU A 83 8.12 -15.05 -2.54
C GLU A 83 6.79 -14.36 -2.86
N SER A 84 6.42 -14.31 -4.14
CA SER A 84 5.13 -13.78 -4.58
C SER A 84 3.98 -14.59 -4.00
N TYR A 85 2.80 -13.97 -3.91
CA TYR A 85 1.58 -14.74 -3.65
C TYR A 85 1.20 -15.58 -4.88
N ASN A 86 0.63 -16.77 -4.68
CA ASN A 86 0.20 -17.64 -5.80
C ASN A 86 -1.05 -17.10 -6.49
N ASN A 87 -2.07 -16.74 -5.70
CA ASN A 87 -3.30 -16.11 -6.17
C ASN A 87 -3.92 -15.33 -5.01
N LEU A 88 -3.42 -14.12 -4.77
CA LEU A 88 -3.96 -13.29 -3.69
C LEU A 88 -5.43 -12.97 -3.98
N GLU A 89 -6.31 -13.46 -3.10
CA GLU A 89 -7.76 -13.32 -3.23
C GLU A 89 -8.15 -11.84 -3.25
N GLU A 90 -8.94 -11.46 -4.26
CA GLU A 90 -9.48 -10.11 -4.37
C GLU A 90 -10.64 -9.95 -3.41
N LYS A 91 -10.63 -8.85 -2.66
CA LYS A 91 -11.71 -8.52 -1.75
C LYS A 91 -12.53 -7.40 -2.36
N ILE A 92 -13.85 -7.53 -2.29
CA ILE A 92 -14.76 -6.46 -2.70
C ILE A 92 -14.46 -5.25 -1.84
N THR A 93 -13.94 -4.19 -2.46
CA THR A 93 -13.66 -2.92 -1.80
C THR A 93 -14.92 -2.07 -1.90
N ASP A 94 -15.90 -2.31 -1.03
CA ASP A 94 -16.94 -1.31 -0.87
C ASP A 94 -16.30 -0.01 -0.39
N THR A 95 -16.75 1.12 -0.92
CA THR A 95 -16.21 2.48 -0.71
C THR A 95 -16.22 2.94 0.77
N GLN A 96 -16.77 2.10 1.65
CA GLN A 96 -16.85 2.28 3.09
C GLN A 96 -15.72 1.54 3.85
N PHE A 97 -15.04 0.57 3.22
CA PHE A 97 -13.95 -0.21 3.81
C PHE A 97 -12.57 0.47 3.70
N THR A 98 -12.36 1.28 2.67
CA THR A 98 -11.19 2.18 2.60
C THR A 98 -11.23 3.29 3.65
N LYS A 99 -12.40 3.55 4.27
CA LYS A 99 -12.54 4.48 5.41
C LYS A 99 -11.94 3.94 6.72
N SER A 100 -11.85 2.62 6.91
CA SER A 100 -11.52 2.01 8.21
C SER A 100 -10.19 1.23 8.24
N ILE A 101 -9.67 0.77 7.11
CA ILE A 101 -8.45 -0.05 7.11
C ILE A 101 -7.14 0.74 7.23
N ILE A 102 -7.13 2.05 6.93
CA ILE A 102 -5.86 2.80 6.79
C ILE A 102 -5.68 3.94 7.80
N MET A 103 -6.70 4.28 8.57
CA MET A 103 -6.64 5.42 9.50
C MET A 103 -7.31 5.16 10.84
N ASN A 104 -6.63 4.40 11.71
CA ASN A 104 -6.75 4.71 13.14
C ASN A 104 -5.64 5.69 13.55
N THR A 105 -5.63 6.85 12.89
CA THR A 105 -5.26 8.16 13.46
C THR A 105 -5.87 9.29 12.70
#